data_AF-A0A741MD86-F1
#
_entry.id   AF-A0A741MD86-F1
#
_cell.length_a   1.000
_cell.length_b   1.000
_cell.length_c   1.000
_cell.angle_alpha   90.00
_cell.angle_beta   90.00
_cell.angle_gamma   90.00
#
_symmetry.space_group_name_H-M   'P 1'
#
loop_
_entity.id
_entity.type
_entity.pdbx_description
1 polymer ?
#
loop_
_entity_poly.entity_id
_entity_poly.type
_entity_poly.pdbx_seq_one_letter_code
_entity_poly.pdbx_strand_id
1 'polypeptide(L)'
;AHGGVTKESAIGLFVTILLDKDLLKSNHDVKDFVESVFSIALLPYVVRSRTLICAKICRFLVSRERKEINNYGVMARSYFENIFSKEEDLQGHKKRNTALSNMDLWVSRMLKKGDK
;
A
#
# COMPACT_ATOMS: atom_id res chain seq x y z
N ALA A 1 -27.43 18.11 12.82
CA ALA A 1 -27.32 17.41 11.51
C ALA A 1 -26.35 16.24 11.67
N HIS A 2 -26.83 15.00 11.67
CA HIS A 2 -25.96 13.85 11.45
C HIS A 2 -25.63 13.83 9.95
N GLY A 3 -24.62 14.60 9.57
CA GLY A 3 -24.16 14.70 8.19
C GLY A 3 -23.47 13.41 7.80
N GLY A 4 -24.22 12.47 7.22
CA GLY A 4 -23.62 11.31 6.57
C GLY A 4 -22.63 11.77 5.51
N VAL A 5 -21.49 11.07 5.38
CA VAL A 5 -20.45 11.39 4.40
C VAL A 5 -21.08 11.48 3.00
N THR A 6 -20.95 12.64 2.36
CA THR A 6 -21.44 12.85 1.00
C THR A 6 -20.55 12.10 0.00
N LYS A 7 -21.11 11.76 -1.16
CA LYS A 7 -20.34 11.05 -2.20
C LYS A 7 -19.15 11.90 -2.64
N GLU A 8 -19.36 13.20 -2.74
CA GLU A 8 -18.39 14.21 -3.14
C GLU A 8 -17.22 14.28 -2.14
N SER A 9 -17.51 14.28 -0.84
CA SER A 9 -16.48 14.24 0.21
C SER A 9 -15.67 12.95 0.18
N ALA A 10 -16.32 11.80 -0.09
CA ALA A 10 -15.62 10.53 -0.23
C ALA A 10 -14.71 10.51 -1.47
N ILE A 11 -15.16 11.06 -2.60
CA ILE A 11 -14.32 11.21 -3.80
C ILE A 11 -13.14 12.12 -3.51
N GLY A 12 -13.36 13.25 -2.83
CA GLY A 12 -12.31 14.16 -2.39
C GLY A 12 -11.26 13.45 -1.55
N LEU A 13 -11.68 12.63 -0.59
CA LEU A 13 -10.79 11.82 0.23
C LEU A 13 -9.93 10.86 -0.63
N PHE A 14 -10.53 10.12 -1.55
CA PHE A 14 -9.79 9.22 -2.43
C PHE A 14 -8.79 9.97 -3.32
N VAL A 15 -9.17 11.14 -3.84
CA VAL A 15 -8.27 11.99 -4.63
C VAL A 15 -7.08 12.44 -3.78
N THR A 16 -7.32 12.88 -2.55
CA THR A 16 -6.25 13.27 -1.62
C THR A 16 -5.31 12.09 -1.34
N ILE A 17 -5.85 10.91 -1.02
CA ILE A 17 -5.06 9.68 -0.78
C ILE A 17 -4.19 9.34 -2.00
N LEU A 18 -4.77 9.35 -3.21
CA LEU A 18 -4.06 8.99 -4.44
C LEU A 18 -2.94 9.96 -4.78
N LEU A 19 -3.06 11.23 -4.39
CA LEU A 19 -2.09 12.29 -4.67
C LEU A 19 -1.04 12.45 -3.56
N ASP A 20 -1.33 11.99 -2.36
CA ASP A 20 -0.44 12.06 -1.20
C ASP A 20 0.84 11.21 -1.42
N LYS A 21 2.00 11.88 -1.38
CA LYS A 21 3.32 11.25 -1.57
C LYS A 21 3.89 10.66 -0.30
N ASP A 22 3.42 11.10 0.85
CA ASP A 22 3.86 10.59 2.14
C ASP A 22 3.17 9.26 2.42
N LEU A 23 1.91 9.13 2.02
CA LEU A 23 1.13 7.90 2.14
C LEU A 23 1.46 6.86 1.06
N LEU A 24 1.53 7.28 -0.21
CA LEU A 24 1.86 6.41 -1.35
C LEU A 24 3.09 6.99 -2.05
N LYS A 25 4.25 6.36 -1.88
CA LYS A 25 5.55 6.95 -2.27
C LYS A 25 5.79 6.88 -3.77
N SER A 26 5.41 5.78 -4.40
CA SER A 26 5.62 5.52 -5.83
C SER A 26 4.31 5.46 -6.61
N ASN A 27 4.37 5.59 -7.94
CA ASN A 27 3.17 5.36 -8.77
C ASN A 27 2.75 3.88 -8.79
N HIS A 28 3.68 2.96 -8.48
CA HIS A 28 3.37 1.56 -8.30
C HIS A 28 2.55 1.35 -7.03
N ASP A 29 2.87 2.04 -5.93
CA ASP A 29 2.08 1.96 -4.70
C ASP A 29 0.65 2.47 -4.93
N VAL A 30 0.51 3.53 -5.73
CA VAL A 30 -0.81 4.04 -6.15
C VAL A 30 -1.55 3.03 -7.03
N LYS A 31 -0.86 2.34 -7.94
CA LYS A 31 -1.43 1.25 -8.73
C LYS A 31 -1.92 0.11 -7.84
N ASP A 32 -1.10 -0.32 -6.89
CA ASP A 32 -1.40 -1.42 -5.98
C ASP A 32 -2.60 -1.09 -5.08
N PHE A 33 -2.68 0.15 -4.57
CA PHE A 33 -3.85 0.67 -3.87
C PHE A 33 -5.10 0.59 -4.76
N VAL A 34 -5.02 1.10 -5.99
CA VAL A 34 -6.16 1.13 -6.92
C VAL A 34 -6.66 -0.28 -7.26
N GLU A 35 -5.74 -1.21 -7.51
CA GLU A 35 -6.06 -2.59 -7.82
C GLU A 35 -6.66 -3.31 -6.61
N SER A 36 -6.16 -3.03 -5.40
CA SER A 36 -6.67 -3.65 -4.17
C SER A 36 -8.03 -3.10 -3.74
N VAL A 37 -8.25 -1.80 -3.86
CA VAL A 37 -9.45 -1.12 -3.34
C VAL A 37 -10.59 -1.09 -4.36
N PHE A 38 -10.29 -0.80 -5.62
CA PHE A 38 -11.30 -0.64 -6.66
C PHE A 38 -11.39 -1.84 -7.61
N SER A 39 -10.47 -2.79 -7.51
CA SER A 39 -10.37 -3.94 -8.43
C SER A 39 -10.23 -3.52 -9.90
N ILE A 40 -9.51 -2.42 -10.15
CA ILE A 40 -9.27 -1.86 -11.48
C ILE A 40 -7.84 -2.11 -11.90
N ALA A 41 -7.64 -2.92 -12.93
CA ALA A 41 -6.34 -3.05 -13.57
C ALA A 41 -5.97 -1.75 -14.32
N LEU A 42 -4.76 -1.24 -14.05
CA LEU A 42 -4.22 -0.08 -14.74
C LEU A 42 -3.26 -0.50 -15.85
N LEU A 43 -3.44 0.09 -17.03
CA LEU A 43 -2.54 -0.12 -18.16
C LEU A 43 -1.17 0.51 -17.84
N PRO A 44 -0.05 -0.05 -18.34
CA PRO A 44 1.30 0.42 -17.99
C PRO A 44 1.52 1.92 -18.25
N TYR A 45 0.99 2.46 -19.35
CA TYR A 45 1.12 3.87 -19.67
C TYR A 45 0.38 4.80 -18.68
N VAL A 46 -0.68 4.30 -18.04
CA VAL A 46 -1.44 5.05 -17.02
C VAL A 46 -0.60 5.19 -15.75
N VAL A 47 0.12 4.13 -15.37
CA VAL A 47 0.95 4.08 -14.15
C VAL A 47 2.16 5.03 -14.24
N ARG A 48 2.51 5.50 -15.45
CA ARG A 48 3.62 6.46 -15.63
C ARG A 48 3.35 7.82 -14.96
N SER A 49 2.09 8.19 -14.71
CA SER A 49 1.74 9.45 -14.05
C SER A 49 0.67 9.27 -12.99
N ARG A 50 0.97 9.73 -11.77
CA ARG A 50 0.01 9.74 -10.65
C ARG A 50 -1.27 10.53 -10.97
N THR A 51 -1.15 11.65 -11.67
CA THR A 51 -2.33 12.45 -12.05
C THR A 51 -3.18 11.75 -13.11
N LEU A 52 -2.56 10.94 -13.98
CA LEU A 52 -3.28 10.14 -14.98
C LEU A 52 -4.04 8.99 -14.32
N ILE A 53 -3.42 8.32 -13.32
CA ILE A 53 -4.11 7.34 -12.46
C ILE A 53 -5.30 8.03 -11.77
N CYS A 54 -5.04 9.14 -11.08
CA CYS A 54 -6.06 9.89 -10.34
C CYS A 54 -7.22 10.33 -11.25
N ALA A 55 -6.96 10.86 -12.44
CA ALA A 55 -7.99 11.26 -13.40
C ALA A 55 -8.87 10.08 -13.84
N LYS A 56 -8.25 8.91 -14.10
CA LYS A 56 -8.99 7.68 -14.44
C LYS A 56 -9.91 7.25 -13.28
N ILE A 57 -9.40 7.28 -12.05
CA ILE A 57 -10.15 6.88 -10.86
C ILE A 57 -11.23 7.89 -10.48
N CYS A 58 -10.97 9.19 -10.63
CA CYS A 58 -11.97 10.22 -10.39
C CYS A 58 -13.18 10.03 -11.32
N ARG A 59 -12.93 9.84 -12.64
CA ARG A 59 -14.01 9.53 -13.60
C ARG A 59 -14.75 8.24 -13.24
N PHE A 60 -14.03 7.21 -12.80
CA PHE A 60 -14.62 5.97 -12.33
C PHE A 60 -15.55 6.23 -11.13
N LEU A 61 -15.08 6.89 -10.07
CA LEU A 61 -15.85 7.12 -8.84
C LEU A 61 -17.08 8.00 -9.06
N VAL A 62 -16.99 9.00 -9.94
CA VAL A 62 -18.15 9.84 -10.31
C VAL A 62 -19.27 8.99 -10.91
N SER A 63 -18.95 7.93 -11.65
CA SER A 63 -19.96 7.03 -12.26
C SER A 63 -20.60 6.03 -11.29
N ARG A 64 -20.09 5.89 -10.05
CA ARG A 64 -20.51 4.86 -9.09
C ARG A 64 -21.66 5.33 -8.20
N GLU A 65 -22.48 4.40 -7.73
CA GLU A 65 -23.51 4.70 -6.74
C GLU A 65 -22.95 4.91 -5.35
N ARG A 66 -23.71 5.60 -4.49
CA ARG A 66 -23.32 5.86 -3.09
C ARG A 66 -22.97 4.57 -2.32
N LYS A 67 -23.70 3.48 -2.57
CA LYS A 67 -23.44 2.18 -1.92
C LYS A 67 -22.07 1.62 -2.29
N GLU A 68 -21.69 1.69 -3.57
CA GLU A 68 -20.37 1.27 -4.06
C GLU A 68 -19.26 2.13 -3.44
N ILE A 69 -19.45 3.45 -3.36
CA ILE A 69 -18.50 4.38 -2.74
C ILE A 69 -18.24 4.03 -1.27
N ASN A 70 -19.30 3.68 -0.53
CA ASN A 70 -19.15 3.24 0.86
C ASN A 70 -18.35 1.93 0.96
N ASN A 71 -18.59 0.98 0.05
CA ASN A 71 -17.83 -0.27 -0.01
C ASN A 71 -16.34 -0.02 -0.27
N TYR A 72 -15.99 0.89 -1.18
CA TYR A 72 -14.59 1.26 -1.40
C TYR A 72 -13.94 1.88 -0.16
N GLY A 73 -14.71 2.60 0.67
CA GLY A 73 -14.23 3.09 1.96
C GLY A 73 -13.83 1.96 2.90
N VAL A 74 -14.64 0.90 2.96
CA VAL A 74 -14.32 -0.32 3.74
C VAL A 74 -13.09 -1.02 3.18
N MET A 75 -12.99 -1.15 1.86
CA MET A 75 -11.83 -1.78 1.21
C MET A 75 -10.55 -0.98 1.43
N ALA A 76 -10.60 0.36 1.35
CA ALA A 76 -9.46 1.23 1.62
C ALA A 76 -9.00 1.12 3.07
N ARG A 77 -9.94 1.06 4.02
CA ARG A 77 -9.61 0.81 5.43
C ARG A 77 -8.86 -0.51 5.59
N SER A 78 -9.39 -1.60 5.03
CA SER A 78 -8.76 -2.93 5.10
C SER A 78 -7.38 -2.94 4.44
N TYR A 79 -7.21 -2.24 3.31
CA TYR A 79 -5.92 -2.10 2.64
C TYR A 79 -4.86 -1.48 3.57
N PHE A 80 -5.20 -0.37 4.23
CA PHE A 80 -4.26 0.29 5.13
C PHE A 80 -4.00 -0.51 6.40
N GLU A 81 -5.02 -1.12 7.01
CA GLU A 81 -4.83 -2.02 8.16
C GLU A 81 -3.84 -3.14 7.82
N ASN A 82 -3.96 -3.78 6.65
CA ASN A 82 -3.05 -4.83 6.20
C ASN A 82 -1.60 -4.34 5.97
N ILE A 83 -1.42 -3.09 5.51
CA ILE A 83 -0.09 -2.51 5.34
C ILE A 83 0.55 -2.24 6.69
N PHE A 84 -0.17 -1.60 7.61
CA PHE A 84 0.35 -1.24 8.92
C PHE A 84 0.64 -2.47 9.78
N SER A 85 -0.21 -3.50 9.75
CA SER A 85 0.07 -4.76 10.46
C SER A 85 1.34 -5.46 9.94
N LYS A 86 1.59 -5.44 8.63
CA LYS A 86 2.83 -6.00 8.07
C LYS A 86 4.08 -5.23 8.50
N GLU A 87 3.99 -3.91 8.67
CA GLU A 87 5.11 -3.11 9.17
C GLU A 87 5.46 -3.46 10.63
N GLU A 88 4.46 -3.74 11.47
CA GLU A 88 4.68 -4.18 12.86
C GLU A 88 5.41 -5.54 12.92
N ASP A 89 4.99 -6.51 12.10
CA ASP A 89 5.64 -7.83 12.02
C ASP A 89 7.09 -7.75 11.54
N LEU A 90 7.39 -6.89 10.56
CA LEU A 90 8.75 -6.67 10.04
C LEU A 90 9.67 -6.00 11.06
N GLN A 91 9.13 -5.14 11.93
CA GLN A 91 9.90 -4.54 13.03
C GLN A 91 10.23 -5.58 14.13
N GLY A 92 9.32 -6.51 14.41
CA GLY A 92 9.54 -7.62 15.35
C GLY A 92 10.61 -8.62 14.88
N HIS A 93 10.76 -8.83 13.57
CA HIS A 93 11.70 -9.79 12.99
C HIS A 93 13.07 -9.21 12.58
N LYS A 94 13.38 -7.95 12.87
CA LYS A 94 14.74 -7.40 12.70
C LYS A 94 15.70 -8.11 13.65
N LYS A 95 16.27 -9.23 13.22
CA LYS A 95 17.38 -9.91 13.89
C LYS A 95 18.51 -8.88 14.03
N ARG A 96 18.82 -8.50 15.27
CA ARG A 96 19.94 -7.59 15.57
C ARG A 96 21.20 -8.22 14.97
N ASN A 97 21.74 -7.62 13.91
CA ASN A 97 23.08 -7.95 13.43
C ASN A 97 24.08 -7.37 14.42
N THR A 98 24.31 -8.11 15.50
CA THR A 98 25.34 -7.82 16.48
C THR A 98 26.66 -8.34 15.95
N ALA A 99 27.78 -7.70 16.27
CA ALA A 99 29.12 -8.20 15.93
C ALA A 99 29.31 -9.68 16.31
N LEU A 100 28.65 -10.11 17.40
CA LEU A 100 28.62 -11.51 17.85
C LEU A 100 27.94 -12.49 16.87
N SER A 101 26.84 -12.11 16.20
CA SER A 101 26.18 -13.04 15.24
C SER A 101 26.98 -13.19 13.94
N ASN A 102 27.72 -12.15 13.55
CA ASN A 102 28.63 -12.22 12.42
C ASN A 102 29.86 -13.09 12.73
N MET A 103 30.36 -13.07 13.98
CA MET A 103 31.43 -13.96 14.43
C MET A 103 30.98 -15.42 14.47
N ASP A 104 29.80 -15.70 15.01
CA ASP A 104 29.24 -17.06 15.06
C ASP A 104 29.05 -17.67 13.66
N LEU A 105 28.60 -16.84 12.70
CA LEU A 105 28.50 -17.23 11.29
C LEU A 105 29.86 -17.48 10.63
N TRP A 106 30.89 -16.74 11.01
CA TRP A 106 32.25 -16.93 10.49
C TRP A 106 32.89 -18.22 11.04
N VAL A 107 32.76 -18.45 12.35
CA VAL A 107 33.28 -19.66 13.02
C VAL A 107 32.61 -20.92 12.48
N SER A 108 31.27 -20.92 12.36
CA SER A 108 30.53 -22.07 11.82
C SER A 108 30.91 -22.41 10.37
N ARG A 109 31.21 -21.40 9.55
CA ARG A 109 31.68 -21.61 8.16
C ARG A 109 33.09 -22.20 8.10
N MET A 110 33.97 -21.85 9.03
CA MET A 110 35.33 -22.40 9.11
C MET A 110 35.32 -23.86 9.56
N LEU A 111 34.50 -24.19 10.58
CA LEU A 111 34.33 -25.56 11.05
C LEU A 111 33.79 -26.47 9.93
N LYS A 112 32.79 -26.00 9.19
CA LYS A 112 32.20 -26.74 8.06
C LYS A 112 33.14 -26.92 6.86
N LYS A 113 34.23 -26.14 6.78
CA LYS A 113 35.25 -26.22 5.74
C LYS A 113 36.37 -27.21 6.09
N GLY A 114 36.53 -27.55 7.38
CA GLY A 114 37.51 -28.54 7.87
C GLY A 114 37.06 -29.99 7.76
N ASP A 115 35.77 -30.25 7.52
CA ASP A 115 35.19 -31.59 7.36
C ASP A 115 35.28 -32.14 5.90
N LYS A 116 36.21 -31.65 5.09
CA LYS A 116 36.49 -32.16 3.73
C LYS A 116 37.95 -32.52 3.53
#